data_AF-A0AAD8ECB5-F1
#
_entry.id   AF-A0AAD8ECB5-F1
#
_cell.length_a   1.000
_cell.length_b   1.000
_cell.length_c   1.000
_cell.angle_alpha   90.00
_cell.angle_beta   90.00
_cell.angle_gamma   90.00
#
_symmetry.space_group_name_H-M   'P 1'
#
loop_
_entity.id
_entity.type
_entity.pdbx_description
1 polymer ?
#
loop_
_entity_poly.entity_id
_entity_poly.type
_entity_poly.pdbx_seq_one_letter_code
_entity_poly.pdbx_strand_id
1 'polypeptide(L)'
;MEPFTASSLKVQKKNAIKDFVSVSGLLNVSHMCIFSGTDLGVYMKIARLPQGPTLNFWVHNFSLARDVASMTKKQFVFDTLFRNSPLIVLNNFSGEGHHMKLMASMFQNMFPTINITKVNLSNIRRCVLVNYNVTSKLIDLRHYAIKPVPVGISKGVKKLVQGKINSSKSLRSGQLSESEAEDDETSHVTLPQKLASRGSLASSHKLLIIRFADYLLHESLKLMKIEGGLMSGEVLFHEIVEKSEEEKLLIQKRREQKRFYIIN
;
A
#
# COMPACT_ATOMS: atom_id res chain seq x y z
N MET A 1 1.10 -5.14 3.97
CA MET A 1 2.14 -4.56 4.86
C MET A 1 3.09 -5.61 5.40
N GLU A 2 2.63 -6.83 5.71
CA GLU A 2 3.50 -7.96 6.09
C GLU A 2 4.67 -8.19 5.10
N PRO A 3 5.81 -8.74 5.56
CA PRO A 3 6.02 -9.44 6.84
C PRO A 3 6.45 -8.55 8.02
N PHE A 4 6.91 -7.32 7.75
CA PHE A 4 7.46 -6.42 8.78
C PHE A 4 6.35 -5.67 9.53
N THR A 5 5.33 -6.39 9.97
CA THR A 5 4.20 -5.85 10.72
C THR A 5 4.01 -6.68 11.97
N ALA A 6 3.82 -6.04 13.13
CA ALA A 6 3.58 -6.72 14.40
C ALA A 6 2.14 -7.27 14.48
N SER A 7 1.79 -8.25 13.64
CA SER A 7 0.43 -8.82 13.53
C SER A 7 -0.03 -9.56 14.79
N SER A 8 0.92 -9.99 15.63
CA SER A 8 0.62 -10.63 16.93
C SER A 8 0.22 -9.63 18.02
N LEU A 9 0.49 -8.33 17.83
CA LEU A 9 0.14 -7.29 18.79
C LEU A 9 -1.37 -7.01 18.73
N LYS A 10 -2.09 -7.36 19.81
CA LYS A 10 -3.53 -7.13 19.93
C LYS A 10 -3.82 -5.93 20.82
N VAL A 11 -4.58 -4.97 20.30
CA VAL A 11 -5.03 -3.79 21.02
C VAL A 11 -6.20 -4.16 21.93
N GLN A 12 -6.13 -3.77 23.21
CA GLN A 12 -7.25 -3.84 24.13
C GLN A 12 -7.83 -2.44 24.36
N LYS A 13 -9.10 -2.35 24.78
CA LYS A 13 -9.77 -1.07 25.05
C LYS A 13 -9.09 -0.22 26.13
N LYS A 14 -8.31 -0.85 27.02
CA LYS A 14 -7.58 -0.17 28.11
C LYS A 14 -6.27 0.47 27.64
N ASN A 15 -5.76 0.07 26.47
CA ASN A 15 -4.47 0.56 26.01
C ASN A 15 -4.54 2.03 25.60
N ALA A 16 -3.57 2.79 26.06
CA ALA A 16 -3.32 4.14 25.57
C ALA A 16 -2.28 4.11 24.46
N ILE A 17 -2.26 5.16 23.63
CA ILE A 17 -1.22 5.35 22.60
C ILE A 17 0.19 5.33 23.22
N LYS A 18 0.34 5.89 24.43
CA LYS A 18 1.62 5.94 25.15
C LYS A 18 2.21 4.54 25.39
N ASP A 19 1.36 3.55 25.65
CA ASP A 19 1.80 2.16 25.87
C ASP A 19 2.47 1.62 24.60
N PHE A 20 1.86 1.85 23.44
CA PHE A 20 2.41 1.39 22.17
C PHE A 20 3.71 2.12 21.79
N VAL A 21 3.85 3.40 22.13
CA VAL A 21 5.08 4.17 21.93
C VAL A 21 6.21 3.64 22.81
N SER A 22 5.91 3.25 24.04
CA SER A 22 6.92 2.68 24.95
C SER A 22 7.45 1.33 24.45
N VAL A 23 6.58 0.51 23.83
CA VAL A 23 6.93 -0.82 23.33
C VAL A 23 7.49 -0.80 21.92
N SER A 24 7.21 0.24 21.11
CA SER A 24 7.61 0.27 19.70
C SER A 24 9.12 0.15 19.49
N GLY A 25 9.91 0.66 20.44
CA GLY A 25 11.37 0.51 20.41
C GLY A 25 11.84 -0.93 20.55
N LEU A 26 11.16 -1.75 21.36
CA LEU A 26 11.49 -3.17 21.56
C LEU A 26 11.07 -4.05 20.40
N LEU A 27 9.96 -3.69 19.74
CA LEU A 27 9.42 -4.42 18.58
C LEU A 27 9.99 -3.94 17.25
N ASN A 28 10.88 -2.95 17.27
CA ASN A 28 11.43 -2.27 16.08
C ASN A 28 10.34 -1.77 15.11
N VAL A 29 9.21 -1.30 15.66
CA VAL A 29 8.09 -0.78 14.87
C VAL A 29 8.30 0.72 14.65
N SER A 30 8.40 1.11 13.39
CA SER A 30 8.66 2.50 12.99
C SER A 30 7.38 3.29 12.70
N HIS A 31 6.30 2.62 12.30
CA HIS A 31 5.07 3.25 11.83
C HIS A 31 3.86 2.65 12.56
N MET A 32 2.89 3.50 12.86
CA MET A 32 1.60 3.10 13.43
C MET A 32 0.47 3.61 12.55
N CYS A 33 -0.46 2.73 12.21
CA CYS A 33 -1.70 3.07 11.54
C CYS A 33 -2.86 2.98 12.54
N ILE A 34 -3.63 4.05 12.69
CA ILE A 34 -4.73 4.17 13.64
C ILE A 34 -6.00 4.51 12.88
N PHE A 35 -7.05 3.74 13.08
CA PHE A 35 -8.37 4.03 12.55
C PHE A 35 -9.26 4.60 13.66
N SER A 36 -9.95 5.69 13.38
CA SER A 36 -10.85 6.36 14.32
C SER A 36 -12.17 6.66 13.63
N GLY A 37 -13.26 6.16 14.21
CA GLY A 37 -14.62 6.54 13.81
C GLY A 37 -15.14 7.67 14.69
N THR A 38 -15.73 8.68 14.08
CA THR A 38 -16.46 9.77 14.75
C THR A 38 -17.79 9.97 14.04
N ASP A 39 -18.71 10.75 14.62
CA ASP A 39 -20.02 11.03 14.00
C ASP A 39 -19.89 11.72 12.63
N LEU A 40 -18.78 12.44 12.40
CA LEU A 40 -18.48 13.08 11.12
C LEU A 40 -17.97 12.11 10.05
N GLY A 41 -17.38 10.98 10.44
CA GLY A 41 -16.77 10.03 9.52
C GLY A 41 -15.61 9.25 10.12
N VAL A 42 -14.98 8.46 9.24
CA VAL A 42 -13.86 7.57 9.56
C VAL A 42 -12.55 8.19 9.11
N TYR A 43 -11.58 8.23 10.01
CA TYR A 43 -10.25 8.74 9.78
C TYR A 43 -9.21 7.64 9.90
N MET A 44 -8.23 7.65 9.01
CA MET A 44 -7.01 6.87 9.11
C MET A 44 -5.84 7.80 9.43
N LYS A 45 -5.12 7.52 10.51
CA LYS A 45 -3.92 8.25 10.91
C LYS A 45 -2.70 7.38 10.70
N ILE A 46 -1.68 7.91 10.06
CA ILE A 46 -0.37 7.25 9.92
C ILE A 46 0.64 8.09 10.69
N ALA A 47 1.21 7.52 11.73
CA ALA A 47 2.19 8.17 12.57
C ALA A 47 3.54 7.46 12.50
N ARG A 48 4.61 8.24 12.43
CA ARG A 48 5.97 7.72 12.66
C ARG A 48 6.26 7.72 14.16
N LEU A 49 6.70 6.58 14.68
CA LEU A 49 7.07 6.44 16.09
C LEU A 49 8.55 6.75 16.30
N PRO A 50 8.95 7.29 17.47
CA PRO A 50 8.09 7.71 18.58
C PRO A 50 7.62 9.17 18.50
N GLN A 51 8.28 10.01 17.68
CA GLN A 51 8.10 11.47 17.74
C GLN A 51 7.09 12.06 16.75
N GLY A 52 6.65 11.33 15.73
CA GLY A 52 5.94 11.87 14.57
C GLY A 52 6.85 11.98 13.33
N PRO A 53 6.37 12.54 12.21
CA PRO A 53 5.10 13.26 12.04
C PRO A 53 3.86 12.34 11.98
N THR A 54 2.68 12.94 12.03
CA THR A 54 1.39 12.25 11.91
C THR A 54 0.57 12.82 10.75
N LEU A 55 0.18 11.95 9.82
CA LEU A 55 -0.69 12.28 8.71
C LEU A 55 -2.10 11.77 9.01
N ASN A 56 -3.08 12.67 8.92
CA ASN A 56 -4.49 12.36 9.13
C ASN A 56 -5.21 12.36 7.78
N PHE A 57 -5.80 11.23 7.44
CA PHE A 57 -6.58 11.02 6.24
C PHE A 57 -8.05 10.81 6.59
N TRP A 58 -8.95 11.38 5.81
CA TRP A 58 -10.35 10.99 5.79
C TRP A 58 -10.52 9.82 4.82
N VAL A 59 -11.09 8.72 5.30
CA VAL A 59 -11.49 7.58 4.46
C VAL A 59 -12.84 7.90 3.80
N HIS A 60 -12.85 8.12 2.49
CA HIS A 60 -14.08 8.35 1.71
C HIS A 60 -14.77 7.04 1.40
N ASN A 61 -14.07 6.15 0.70
CA ASN A 61 -14.58 4.85 0.29
C ASN A 61 -13.59 3.79 0.75
N PHE A 62 -14.11 2.66 1.23
CA PHE A 62 -13.31 1.48 1.55
C PHE A 62 -14.06 0.22 1.12
N SER A 63 -13.34 -0.87 0.92
CA SER A 63 -13.90 -2.16 0.56
C SER A 63 -13.21 -3.27 1.34
N LEU A 64 -13.96 -4.22 1.88
CA LEU A 64 -13.33 -5.31 2.62
C LEU A 64 -12.66 -6.27 1.63
N ALA A 65 -11.46 -6.75 1.98
CA ALA A 65 -10.74 -7.70 1.16
C ALA A 65 -11.57 -8.96 0.83
N ARG A 66 -12.43 -9.39 1.77
CA ARG A 66 -13.35 -10.52 1.59
C ARG A 66 -14.38 -10.26 0.48
N ASP A 67 -14.90 -9.03 0.40
CA ASP A 67 -15.95 -8.66 -0.54
C ASP A 67 -15.34 -8.58 -1.96
N VAL A 68 -14.15 -7.97 -2.08
CA VAL A 68 -13.37 -7.93 -3.33
C VAL A 68 -13.02 -9.34 -3.81
N ALA A 69 -12.56 -10.21 -2.90
CA ALA A 69 -12.24 -11.60 -3.23
C ALA A 69 -13.47 -12.40 -3.67
N SER A 70 -14.64 -12.14 -3.06
CA SER A 70 -15.89 -12.80 -3.45
C SER A 70 -16.40 -12.37 -4.84
N MET A 71 -16.18 -11.10 -5.20
CA MET A 71 -16.60 -10.54 -6.50
C MET A 71 -15.65 -10.94 -7.64
N THR A 72 -14.40 -11.26 -7.32
CA THR A 72 -13.39 -11.59 -8.33
C THR A 72 -13.50 -13.03 -8.80
N LYS A 73 -13.72 -13.24 -10.11
CA LYS A 73 -13.83 -14.58 -10.74
C LYS A 73 -12.64 -15.52 -10.47
N LYS A 74 -11.44 -14.97 -10.27
CA LYS A 74 -10.22 -15.72 -9.92
C LYS A 74 -9.66 -15.19 -8.62
N GLN A 75 -9.82 -15.97 -7.56
CA GLN A 75 -9.30 -15.64 -6.24
C GLN A 75 -7.80 -15.93 -6.18
N PHE A 76 -7.03 -14.94 -5.72
CA PHE A 76 -5.58 -15.05 -5.53
C PHE A 76 -5.24 -15.13 -4.04
N VAL A 77 -5.86 -16.06 -3.30
CA VAL A 77 -5.62 -16.21 -1.85
C VAL A 77 -4.42 -17.11 -1.62
N PHE A 78 -3.23 -16.53 -1.55
CA PHE A 78 -2.01 -17.26 -1.25
C PHE A 78 -1.32 -16.64 -0.03
N ASP A 79 -1.33 -17.36 1.09
CA ASP A 79 -0.61 -16.99 2.31
C ASP A 79 0.89 -16.73 2.04
N THR A 80 1.48 -17.51 1.12
CA THR A 80 2.88 -17.35 0.69
C THR A 80 3.21 -15.97 0.11
N LEU A 81 2.22 -15.18 -0.34
CA LEU A 81 2.46 -13.83 -0.85
C LEU A 81 2.88 -12.86 0.26
N PHE A 82 2.43 -13.10 1.50
CA PHE A 82 2.69 -12.21 2.63
C PHE A 82 4.07 -12.38 3.25
N ARG A 83 4.76 -13.47 2.92
CA ARG A 83 6.13 -13.74 3.38
C ARG A 83 7.15 -12.72 2.88
N ASN A 84 6.90 -12.12 1.72
CA ASN A 84 7.77 -11.11 1.12
C ASN A 84 7.12 -9.73 1.15
N SER A 85 7.91 -8.70 1.42
CA SER A 85 7.43 -7.31 1.41
C SER A 85 6.92 -6.92 0.02
N PRO A 86 5.81 -6.17 -0.08
CA PRO A 86 5.37 -5.62 -1.36
C PRO A 86 6.28 -4.48 -1.83
N LEU A 87 6.29 -4.23 -3.14
CA LEU A 87 6.82 -3.00 -3.72
C LEU A 87 5.84 -1.86 -3.49
N ILE A 88 6.33 -0.63 -3.33
CA ILE A 88 5.49 0.56 -3.36
C ILE A 88 5.68 1.31 -4.67
N VAL A 89 4.57 1.71 -5.29
CA VAL A 89 4.53 2.57 -6.47
C VAL A 89 3.74 3.81 -6.10
N LEU A 90 4.40 4.97 -6.14
CA LEU A 90 3.75 6.26 -5.92
C LEU A 90 3.50 6.91 -7.29
N ASN A 91 2.22 7.09 -7.65
CA ASN A 91 1.84 7.74 -8.90
C ASN A 91 1.29 9.15 -8.63
N ASN A 92 1.77 10.13 -9.39
CA ASN A 92 1.42 11.56 -9.27
C ASN A 92 1.72 12.22 -7.91
N PHE A 93 2.74 11.76 -7.20
CA PHE A 93 3.20 12.37 -5.93
C PHE A 93 4.25 13.47 -6.12
N SER A 94 4.47 13.94 -7.36
CA SER A 94 5.47 14.95 -7.73
C SER A 94 4.97 16.40 -7.65
N GLY A 95 3.84 16.65 -6.97
CA GLY A 95 3.25 17.98 -6.85
C GLY A 95 4.11 18.98 -6.07
N GLU A 96 3.96 20.26 -6.39
CA GLU A 96 4.61 21.37 -5.67
C GLU A 96 3.92 21.59 -4.31
N GLY A 97 4.53 21.06 -3.26
CA GLY A 97 4.06 21.27 -1.89
C GLY A 97 4.84 20.43 -0.89
N HIS A 98 5.34 21.06 0.18
CA HIS A 98 6.06 20.36 1.25
C HIS A 98 5.25 19.20 1.84
N HIS A 99 3.92 19.36 1.91
CA HIS A 99 2.99 18.33 2.39
C HIS A 99 2.95 17.09 1.49
N MET A 100 3.05 17.24 0.16
CA MET A 100 3.12 16.11 -0.79
C MET A 100 4.42 15.34 -0.65
N LYS A 101 5.56 16.03 -0.50
CA LYS A 101 6.86 15.40 -0.28
C LYS A 101 6.92 14.64 1.04
N LEU A 102 6.37 15.22 2.11
CA LEU A 102 6.25 14.55 3.42
C LEU A 102 5.39 13.30 3.30
N MET A 103 4.27 13.38 2.60
CA MET A 103 3.39 12.24 2.37
C MET A 103 4.05 11.13 1.56
N ALA A 104 4.72 11.48 0.45
CA ALA A 104 5.48 10.52 -0.35
C ALA A 104 6.57 9.82 0.48
N SER A 105 7.32 10.60 1.28
CA SER A 105 8.35 10.06 2.17
C SER A 105 7.76 9.16 3.26
N MET A 106 6.60 9.52 3.82
CA MET A 106 5.89 8.71 4.81
C MET A 106 5.54 7.33 4.23
N PHE A 107 4.89 7.30 3.07
CA PHE A 107 4.51 6.06 2.41
C PHE A 107 5.73 5.23 1.97
N GLN A 108 6.77 5.85 1.42
CA GLN A 108 8.00 5.16 1.05
C GLN A 108 8.66 4.48 2.25
N ASN A 109 8.76 5.18 3.38
CA ASN A 109 9.42 4.69 4.58
C ASN A 109 8.62 3.64 5.35
N MET A 110 7.33 3.43 5.03
CA MET A 110 6.54 2.31 5.56
C MET A 110 6.97 0.96 4.99
N PHE A 111 7.71 0.95 3.87
CA PHE A 111 8.21 -0.24 3.21
C PHE A 111 9.74 -0.27 3.19
N PRO A 112 10.36 -1.46 3.14
CA PRO A 112 11.81 -1.57 3.03
C PRO A 112 12.30 -0.96 1.71
N THR A 113 13.47 -0.30 1.78
CA THR A 113 14.12 0.25 0.60
C THR A 113 14.61 -0.86 -0.33
N ILE A 114 14.56 -0.59 -1.64
CA ILE A 114 14.81 -1.59 -2.68
C ILE A 114 16.06 -1.18 -3.45
N ASN A 115 17.09 -2.01 -3.37
CA ASN A 115 18.31 -1.84 -4.15
C ASN A 115 18.20 -2.60 -5.47
N ILE A 116 17.98 -1.90 -6.58
CA ILE A 116 17.70 -2.47 -7.91
C ILE A 116 18.73 -3.53 -8.32
N THR A 117 20.00 -3.36 -7.94
CA THR A 117 21.10 -4.27 -8.30
C THR A 117 21.12 -5.60 -7.53
N LYS A 118 20.61 -5.63 -6.29
CA LYS A 118 20.69 -6.79 -5.39
C LYS A 118 19.36 -7.54 -5.24
N VAL A 119 18.27 -6.96 -5.73
CA VAL A 119 16.92 -7.48 -5.50
C VAL A 119 16.68 -8.73 -6.33
N ASN A 120 16.11 -9.74 -5.68
CA ASN A 120 15.70 -10.98 -6.33
C ASN A 120 14.25 -10.84 -6.82
N LEU A 121 14.06 -10.85 -8.14
CA LEU A 121 12.74 -10.71 -8.77
C LEU A 121 11.75 -11.81 -8.36
N SER A 122 12.23 -12.99 -7.96
CA SER A 122 11.36 -14.10 -7.54
C SER A 122 10.61 -13.83 -6.22
N ASN A 123 11.16 -12.94 -5.39
CA ASN A 123 10.55 -12.54 -4.12
C ASN A 123 9.48 -11.46 -4.29
N ILE A 124 9.52 -10.72 -5.40
CA ILE A 124 8.54 -9.67 -5.71
C ILE A 124 7.26 -10.32 -6.22
N ARG A 125 6.26 -10.40 -5.34
CA ARG A 125 4.97 -11.01 -5.65
C ARG A 125 3.78 -10.11 -5.36
N ARG A 126 4.01 -8.91 -4.82
CA ARG A 126 2.98 -7.94 -4.48
C ARG A 126 3.48 -6.52 -4.72
N CYS A 127 2.58 -5.63 -5.08
CA CYS A 127 2.82 -4.19 -5.04
C CYS A 127 1.63 -3.45 -4.44
N VAL A 128 1.93 -2.29 -3.86
CA VAL A 128 0.96 -1.29 -3.40
C VAL A 128 1.09 -0.12 -4.34
N LEU A 129 0.03 0.18 -5.06
CA LEU A 129 -0.10 1.39 -5.84
C LEU A 129 -0.79 2.44 -4.98
N VAL A 130 -0.14 3.57 -4.80
CA VAL A 130 -0.73 4.76 -4.21
C VAL A 130 -0.84 5.78 -5.34
N ASN A 131 -2.06 6.08 -5.75
CA ASN A 131 -2.35 6.97 -6.87
C ASN A 131 -2.96 8.27 -6.35
N TYR A 132 -2.30 9.40 -6.59
CA TYR A 132 -2.86 10.70 -6.27
C TYR A 132 -3.58 11.29 -7.48
N ASN A 133 -4.83 11.71 -7.28
CA ASN A 133 -5.58 12.45 -8.29
C ASN A 133 -5.52 13.95 -7.95
N VAL A 134 -4.87 14.72 -8.81
CA VAL A 134 -4.64 16.17 -8.60
C VAL A 134 -5.96 16.95 -8.57
N THR A 135 -6.95 16.56 -9.37
CA THR A 135 -8.22 17.28 -9.50
C THR A 135 -9.13 17.04 -8.30
N SER A 136 -9.27 15.79 -7.87
CA SER A 136 -10.13 15.45 -6.72
C SER A 136 -9.42 15.54 -5.36
N LYS A 137 -8.08 15.64 -5.38
CA LYS A 137 -7.20 15.56 -4.20
C LYS A 137 -7.36 14.26 -3.40
N LEU A 138 -7.86 13.21 -4.05
CA LEU A 138 -8.02 11.89 -3.46
C LEU A 138 -6.80 11.02 -3.76
N ILE A 139 -6.51 10.13 -2.83
CA ILE A 139 -5.46 9.13 -2.90
C ILE A 139 -6.15 7.78 -2.97
N ASP A 140 -5.97 7.07 -4.07
CA ASP A 140 -6.43 5.70 -4.20
C ASP A 140 -5.29 4.76 -3.82
N LEU A 141 -5.52 3.98 -2.77
CA LEU A 141 -4.61 2.93 -2.32
C LEU A 141 -5.13 1.60 -2.82
N ARG A 142 -4.30 0.92 -3.63
CA ARG A 142 -4.62 -0.38 -4.22
C ARG A 142 -3.50 -1.39 -4.01
N HIS A 143 -3.86 -2.59 -3.57
CA HIS A 143 -2.91 -3.70 -3.48
C HIS A 143 -3.14 -4.69 -4.60
N TYR A 144 -2.06 -4.98 -5.30
CA TYR A 144 -2.06 -5.97 -6.36
C TYR A 144 -1.09 -7.10 -6.10
N ALA A 145 -1.50 -8.31 -6.49
CA ALA A 145 -0.58 -9.43 -6.64
C ALA A 145 0.19 -9.31 -7.96
N ILE A 146 1.45 -9.72 -7.97
CA ILE A 146 2.30 -9.77 -9.17
C ILE A 146 2.47 -11.22 -9.56
N LYS A 147 1.99 -11.56 -10.77
CA LYS A 147 2.19 -12.88 -11.36
C LYS A 147 2.90 -12.76 -12.71
N PRO A 148 4.13 -13.29 -12.84
CA PRO A 148 4.81 -13.33 -14.12
C PRO A 148 4.13 -14.33 -15.06
N VAL A 149 3.87 -13.93 -16.31
CA VAL A 149 3.29 -14.79 -17.34
C VAL A 149 4.29 -14.90 -18.51
N PRO A 150 4.72 -16.11 -18.90
CA PRO A 150 5.64 -16.25 -20.03
C PRO A 150 4.97 -15.84 -21.35
N VAL A 151 5.70 -15.14 -22.21
CA VAL A 151 5.33 -14.80 -23.60
C VAL A 151 6.08 -15.64 -24.61
N GLY A 152 5.57 -15.67 -25.84
CA GLY A 152 6.19 -16.41 -26.94
C GLY A 152 5.89 -17.91 -26.92
N ILE A 153 4.91 -18.36 -26.11
CA ILE A 153 4.46 -19.74 -26.04
C ILE A 153 3.02 -19.82 -26.55
N SER A 154 2.72 -20.78 -27.43
CA SER A 154 1.37 -20.99 -27.94
C SER A 154 0.36 -21.27 -26.81
N LYS A 155 -0.91 -20.88 -27.00
CA LYS A 155 -1.96 -21.01 -25.98
C LYS A 155 -2.11 -22.45 -25.45
N GLY A 156 -1.96 -23.46 -26.32
CA GLY A 156 -2.02 -24.88 -25.96
C GLY A 156 -0.85 -25.30 -25.07
N VAL A 157 0.37 -24.93 -25.44
CA VAL A 157 1.57 -25.23 -24.63
C VAL A 157 1.53 -24.48 -23.31
N LYS A 158 1.05 -23.23 -23.28
CA LYS A 158 0.85 -22.46 -22.05
C LYS A 158 -0.10 -23.14 -21.07
N LYS A 159 -1.20 -23.75 -21.55
CA LYS A 159 -2.14 -24.52 -20.71
C LYS A 159 -1.49 -25.79 -20.15
N LEU A 160 -0.76 -26.52 -20.99
CA LEU A 160 -0.03 -27.74 -20.60
C LEU A 160 1.04 -27.43 -19.54
N VAL A 161 1.84 -26.41 -19.80
CA VAL A 161 2.97 -25.98 -18.95
C VAL A 161 2.52 -25.36 -17.63
N GLN A 162 1.40 -24.64 -17.62
CA GLN A 162 0.78 -24.16 -16.38
C GLN A 162 0.06 -25.28 -15.60
N GLY A 163 0.02 -26.52 -16.11
CA GLY A 163 -0.68 -27.64 -15.50
C GLY A 163 -2.19 -27.44 -15.45
N LYS A 164 -2.75 -26.54 -16.26
CA LYS A 164 -4.20 -26.33 -16.39
C LYS A 164 -4.77 -27.31 -17.39
N ILE A 165 -4.51 -28.59 -17.17
CA ILE A 165 -5.19 -29.66 -17.88
C ILE A 165 -6.47 -29.89 -17.08
N ASN A 166 -7.59 -29.34 -17.57
CA ASN A 166 -8.90 -29.67 -17.03
C ASN A 166 -9.11 -31.17 -17.25
N SER A 167 -8.97 -31.98 -16.20
CA SER A 167 -9.15 -33.43 -16.22
C SER A 167 -10.63 -33.87 -16.26
N SER A 168 -11.51 -33.04 -16.84
CA SER A 168 -12.90 -33.39 -17.04
C SER A 168 -13.49 -32.65 -18.23
N LYS A 169 -13.86 -33.44 -19.24
CA LYS A 169 -14.71 -33.17 -20.40
C LYS A 169 -15.65 -31.96 -20.21
N SER A 170 -15.35 -30.85 -20.90
CA SER A 170 -16.35 -29.95 -21.51
C SER A 170 -15.61 -28.84 -22.26
N LEU A 171 -15.20 -29.12 -23.50
CA LEU A 171 -15.05 -28.06 -24.50
C LEU A 171 -16.46 -27.51 -24.77
N ARG A 172 -16.95 -26.59 -23.94
CA ARG A 172 -18.03 -25.69 -24.32
C ARG A 172 -17.38 -24.45 -24.92
N SER A 173 -17.50 -24.35 -26.23
CA SER A 173 -17.05 -23.29 -27.13
C SER A 173 -17.78 -21.96 -26.90
N GLY A 174 -17.74 -21.43 -25.68
CA GLY A 174 -18.44 -20.19 -25.33
C GLY A 174 -17.99 -19.50 -24.03
N GLN A 175 -17.07 -20.08 -23.26
CA GLN A 175 -16.49 -19.44 -22.07
C GLN A 175 -15.02 -19.05 -22.33
N LEU A 176 -14.80 -18.25 -23.37
CA LEU A 176 -13.57 -17.48 -23.47
C LEU A 176 -13.73 -16.28 -22.54
N SER A 177 -13.01 -16.32 -21.43
CA SER A 177 -12.93 -15.23 -20.46
C SER A 177 -12.50 -13.96 -21.19
N GLU A 178 -13.29 -12.88 -21.13
CA GLU A 178 -13.00 -11.55 -21.71
C GLU A 178 -11.66 -10.93 -21.28
N SER A 179 -10.98 -11.48 -20.26
CA SER A 179 -9.61 -11.08 -19.88
C SER A 179 -8.51 -11.87 -20.61
N GLU A 180 -8.83 -12.50 -21.75
CA GLU A 180 -7.86 -13.07 -22.69
C GLU A 180 -7.58 -12.17 -23.91
N ALA A 181 -8.22 -11.00 -23.99
CA ALA A 181 -7.83 -9.95 -24.92
C ALA A 181 -6.58 -9.22 -24.41
N GLU A 182 -5.71 -8.88 -25.35
CA GLU A 182 -4.49 -8.04 -25.21
C GLU A 182 -3.23 -8.80 -24.76
N ASP A 183 -2.71 -9.64 -25.66
CA ASP A 183 -1.26 -9.86 -25.79
C ASP A 183 -0.65 -8.62 -26.47
N ASP A 184 -0.85 -7.45 -25.87
CA ASP A 184 -0.38 -6.18 -26.42
C ASP A 184 1.13 -6.11 -26.26
N GLU A 185 1.85 -5.94 -27.37
CA GLU A 185 3.33 -5.90 -27.39
C GLU A 185 3.91 -4.82 -26.44
N THR A 186 3.16 -3.75 -26.18
CA THR A 186 3.50 -2.67 -25.23
C THR A 186 3.59 -3.15 -23.78
N SER A 187 2.93 -4.27 -23.45
CA SER A 187 2.89 -4.85 -22.10
C SER A 187 3.99 -5.91 -21.85
N HIS A 188 4.86 -6.14 -22.85
CA HIS A 188 5.99 -7.06 -22.76
C HIS A 188 7.15 -6.37 -22.05
N VAL A 189 7.67 -7.01 -21.00
CA VAL A 189 8.88 -6.54 -20.32
C VAL A 189 9.97 -7.60 -20.41
N THR A 190 11.15 -7.18 -20.84
CA THR A 190 12.35 -8.02 -20.84
C THR A 190 12.96 -7.99 -19.43
N LEU A 191 13.08 -9.16 -18.79
CA LEU A 191 13.59 -9.24 -17.42
C LEU A 191 15.13 -9.42 -17.41
N PRO A 192 15.83 -8.73 -16.48
CA PRO A 192 17.28 -8.88 -16.33
C PRO A 192 17.69 -10.18 -15.63
N GLN A 193 16.78 -10.84 -14.89
CA GLN A 193 17.04 -12.09 -14.17
C GLN A 193 16.10 -13.20 -14.63
N LYS A 194 16.62 -14.44 -14.63
CA LYS A 194 15.83 -15.64 -14.91
C LYS A 194 14.89 -15.93 -13.73
N LEU A 195 13.60 -15.99 -13.99
CA LEU A 195 12.60 -16.40 -13.00
C LEU A 195 12.35 -17.91 -13.07
N ALA A 196 12.41 -18.58 -11.92
CA ALA A 196 11.96 -19.96 -11.78
C ALA A 196 10.42 -20.03 -11.79
N SER A 197 9.80 -19.75 -12.93
CA SER A 197 8.37 -19.91 -13.15
C SER A 197 8.11 -21.16 -13.98
N ARG A 198 7.04 -21.91 -13.67
CA ARG A 198 6.60 -23.07 -14.46
C ARG A 198 6.39 -22.64 -15.91
N GLY A 199 7.28 -23.09 -16.79
CA GLY A 199 7.27 -22.74 -18.21
C GLY A 199 8.28 -21.74 -18.72
N SER A 200 9.17 -21.25 -17.87
CA SER A 200 10.30 -20.46 -18.34
C SER A 200 11.35 -21.38 -18.96
N LEU A 201 11.26 -21.63 -20.28
CA LEU A 201 12.41 -22.18 -21.01
C LEU A 201 13.56 -21.17 -20.88
N ALA A 202 14.80 -21.69 -20.86
CA ALA A 202 16.01 -20.93 -20.54
C ALA A 202 16.34 -19.75 -21.49
N SER A 203 15.53 -19.49 -22.52
CA SER A 203 15.83 -18.56 -23.62
C SER A 203 14.83 -17.39 -23.77
N SER A 204 13.67 -17.41 -23.12
CA SER A 204 12.69 -16.33 -23.24
C SER A 204 12.90 -15.27 -22.15
N HIS A 205 13.77 -14.29 -22.43
CA HIS A 205 13.97 -13.11 -21.57
C HIS A 205 12.75 -12.18 -21.51
N LYS A 206 11.70 -12.46 -22.28
CA LYS A 206 10.46 -11.67 -22.33
C LYS A 206 9.39 -12.35 -21.48
N LEU A 207 8.73 -11.60 -20.60
CA LEU A 207 7.49 -12.01 -19.91
C LEU A 207 6.41 -10.93 -20.08
N LEU A 208 5.14 -11.35 -20.19
CA LEU A 208 3.96 -10.48 -20.23
C LEU A 208 3.44 -10.23 -18.82
N ILE A 209 2.83 -9.05 -18.68
CA ILE A 209 1.75 -8.67 -17.77
C ILE A 209 1.86 -9.32 -16.39
N ILE A 210 2.40 -8.50 -15.50
CA ILE A 210 2.04 -8.46 -14.09
C ILE A 210 0.51 -8.39 -14.02
N ARG A 211 -0.15 -9.53 -13.82
CA ARG A 211 -1.61 -9.54 -13.60
C ARG A 211 -1.88 -8.99 -12.23
N PHE A 212 -2.25 -7.72 -12.19
CA PHE A 212 -2.79 -7.07 -11.02
C PHE A 212 -4.17 -7.67 -10.72
N ALA A 213 -4.22 -8.57 -9.74
CA ALA A 213 -5.49 -8.95 -9.12
C ALA A 213 -5.64 -8.09 -7.87
N ASP A 214 -6.75 -7.34 -7.79
CA ASP A 214 -7.14 -6.60 -6.59
C ASP A 214 -7.26 -7.60 -5.45
N TYR A 215 -6.27 -7.56 -4.55
CA TYR A 215 -6.14 -8.59 -3.54
C TYR A 215 -6.57 -8.08 -2.18
N LEU A 216 -6.36 -6.79 -1.91
CA LEU A 216 -6.51 -6.24 -0.58
C LEU A 216 -7.01 -4.80 -0.71
N LEU A 217 -8.21 -4.55 -0.22
CA LEU A 217 -8.67 -3.24 0.24
C LEU A 217 -8.50 -2.10 -0.77
N HIS A 218 -9.55 -1.79 -1.52
CA HIS A 218 -9.64 -0.53 -2.25
C HIS A 218 -10.06 0.56 -1.27
N GLU A 219 -9.17 1.53 -1.05
CA GLU A 219 -9.43 2.71 -0.21
C GLU A 219 -9.18 3.99 -0.98
N SER A 220 -10.13 4.93 -0.87
CA SER A 220 -9.97 6.31 -1.33
C SER A 220 -9.84 7.21 -0.12
N LEU A 221 -8.71 7.89 -0.01
CA LEU A 221 -8.28 8.66 1.15
C LEU A 221 -8.10 10.13 0.76
N LYS A 222 -8.45 11.06 1.65
CA LYS A 222 -8.17 12.49 1.47
C LYS A 222 -7.27 12.97 2.59
N LEU A 223 -6.16 13.63 2.25
CA LEU A 223 -5.29 14.23 3.26
C LEU A 223 -6.00 15.42 3.91
N MET A 224 -6.23 15.35 5.23
CA MET A 224 -6.92 16.40 5.96
C MET A 224 -5.96 17.30 6.73
N LYS A 225 -4.98 16.70 7.38
CA LYS A 225 -4.09 17.40 8.31
C LYS A 225 -2.76 16.68 8.47
N ILE A 226 -1.66 17.45 8.50
CA ILE A 226 -0.33 16.96 8.90
C ILE A 226 0.07 17.65 10.19
N GLU A 227 0.49 16.85 11.17
CA GLU A 227 1.05 17.30 12.44
C GLU A 227 2.52 16.90 12.55
N GLY A 228 3.36 17.80 13.06
CA GLY A 228 4.79 17.56 13.20
C GLY A 228 5.15 16.51 14.27
N GLY A 229 4.28 16.34 15.29
CA GLY A 229 4.50 15.39 16.38
C GLY A 229 3.65 14.12 16.26
N LEU A 230 3.69 13.29 17.31
CA LEU A 230 2.83 12.13 17.46
C LEU A 230 1.44 12.55 17.93
N MET A 231 0.49 12.67 16.99
CA MET A 231 -0.89 13.16 17.22
C MET A 231 -0.98 14.46 18.05
N SER A 232 0.08 15.24 18.00
CA SER A 232 0.30 16.44 18.79
C SER A 232 1.36 17.29 18.08
N GLY A 233 1.55 18.53 18.54
CA GLY A 233 2.53 19.44 17.94
C GLY A 233 1.96 20.32 16.83
N GLU A 234 2.86 21.00 16.14
CA GLU A 234 2.54 22.01 15.11
C GLU A 234 1.77 21.40 13.93
N VAL A 235 0.79 22.15 13.42
CA VAL A 235 0.03 21.76 12.25
C VAL A 235 0.73 22.31 11.02
N LEU A 236 1.37 21.43 10.26
CA LEU A 236 2.16 21.79 9.08
C LEU A 236 1.27 22.01 7.84
N PHE A 237 0.14 21.30 7.79
CA PHE A 237 -0.82 21.39 6.70
C PHE A 237 -2.22 21.08 7.21
N HIS A 238 -3.22 21.77 6.67
CA HIS A 238 -4.62 21.47 6.90
C HIS A 238 -5.43 21.86 5.65
N GLU A 239 -6.27 20.94 5.14
CA GLU A 239 -6.96 21.13 3.86
C GLU A 239 -8.10 22.14 3.92
N ILE A 240 -8.86 22.18 5.03
CA ILE A 240 -10.04 23.06 5.17
C ILE A 240 -9.73 24.40 5.87
N VAL A 241 -8.86 24.38 6.89
CA VAL A 241 -8.68 25.50 7.82
C VAL A 241 -7.25 26.01 7.74
N GLU A 242 -7.07 27.19 7.19
CA GLU A 242 -5.81 27.92 7.23
C GLU A 242 -5.86 28.97 8.34
N LYS A 243 -4.83 28.98 9.19
CA LYS A 243 -4.69 29.95 10.28
C LYS A 243 -3.65 30.99 9.93
N SER A 244 -3.87 32.22 10.38
CA SER A 244 -2.89 33.31 10.23
C SER A 244 -1.61 33.01 11.03
N GLU A 245 -0.51 33.66 10.66
CA GLU A 245 0.77 33.47 11.35
C GLU A 245 0.73 33.90 12.82
N GLU A 246 0.01 34.99 13.12
CA GLU A 246 -0.19 35.47 14.49
C GLU A 246 -0.94 34.45 15.35
N GLU A 247 -1.98 33.82 14.80
CA GLU A 247 -2.70 32.74 15.48
C GLU A 247 -1.82 31.52 15.72
N LYS A 248 -0.98 31.14 14.73
CA LYS A 248 -0.03 30.03 14.87
C LYS A 248 0.95 30.31 16.01
N LEU A 249 1.50 31.53 16.09
CA LEU A 249 2.41 31.95 17.16
C LEU A 249 1.73 31.96 18.53
N LEU A 250 0.50 32.47 18.62
CA LEU A 250 -0.28 32.44 19.87
C LEU A 250 -0.54 31.00 20.35
N ILE A 251 -0.89 30.10 19.42
CA ILE A 251 -1.09 28.69 19.71
C ILE A 251 0.22 28.04 20.17
N GLN A 252 1.35 28.39 19.55
CA GLN A 252 2.67 27.89 19.93
C GLN A 252 3.05 28.35 21.34
N LYS A 253 2.95 29.64 21.64
CA LYS A 253 3.20 30.18 22.99
C LYS A 253 2.33 29.50 24.05
N ARG A 254 1.04 29.31 23.77
CA ARG A 254 0.12 28.61 24.69
C ARG A 254 0.51 27.14 24.91
N ARG A 255 1.04 26.47 23.88
CA ARG A 255 1.52 25.08 23.99
C ARG A 255 2.80 24.98 24.79
N GLU A 256 3.74 25.91 24.59
CA GLU A 256 4.99 26.00 25.36
C GLU A 256 4.70 26.23 26.85
N GLN A 257 3.78 27.15 27.16
CA GLN A 257 3.32 27.36 28.54
C GLN A 257 2.75 26.08 29.16
N LYS A 258 1.85 25.37 28.45
CA LYS A 258 1.30 24.10 28.95
C LYS A 258 2.38 23.03 29.14
N ARG A 259 3.38 22.98 28.26
CA ARG A 259 4.49 22.02 28.37
C ARG A 259 5.35 22.32 29.59
N PHE A 260 5.61 23.60 29.86
CA PHE A 260 6.37 24.03 31.04
C PHE A 260 5.66 23.63 32.36
N TYR A 261 4.33 23.75 32.41
CA TYR A 261 3.52 23.35 33.57
C TYR A 261 3.40 21.84 33.80
N ILE A 262 3.75 21.00 32.82
CA ILE A 262 3.69 19.53 32.96
C ILE A 262 5.05 18.96 33.38
N ILE A 263 6.13 19.72 33.15
CA ILE A 263 7.52 19.30 33.43
C ILE A 263 7.96 19.74 34.84
N ASN A 264 7.37 20.80 35.39
CA ASN A 264 7.53 21.23 36.78
C ASN A 264 6.34 20.76 37.63
#